data_AF-A0A353PH07-F1
#
_entry.id   AF-A0A353PH07-F1
#
_cell.length_a   1.000
_cell.length_b   1.000
_cell.length_c   1.000
_cell.angle_alpha   90.00
_cell.angle_beta   90.00
_cell.angle_gamma   90.00
#
_symmetry.space_group_name_H-M   'P 1'
#
loop_
_entity.id
_entity.type
_entity.pdbx_description
1 polymer ?
#
loop_
_entity_poly.entity_id
_entity_poly.type
_entity_poly.pdbx_seq_one_letter_code
_entity_poly.pdbx_strand_id
1 'polypeptide(L)' 'MSMIRICPHCGAKNRVPERHLADRGQCGACRQPLPALAEPLEVDDAQFRTVVESARVPVLVDFWAEWCGPCKMIA' A
#
# COMPACT_ATOMS: atom_id res chain seq x y z
N MET A 1 10.37 0.86 -5.05
CA MET A 1 10.51 2.20 -4.43
C MET A 1 10.06 2.13 -2.96
N SER A 2 10.03 3.27 -2.26
CA SER A 2 9.58 3.34 -0.85
C SER A 2 8.44 4.33 -0.72
N MET A 3 7.41 3.94 0.03
CA MET A 3 6.17 4.70 0.19
C MET A 3 6.11 5.31 1.60
N ILE A 4 5.35 6.39 1.76
CA ILE A 4 5.14 7.01 3.07
C ILE A 4 3.85 6.50 3.68
N ARG A 5 3.96 5.79 4.80
CA ARG A 5 2.83 5.34 5.63
C ARG A 5 2.73 6.23 6.86
N ILE A 6 1.52 6.67 7.19
CA ILE A 6 1.26 7.44 8.42
C ILE A 6 1.00 6.44 9.56
N CYS A 7 1.71 6.58 10.68
CA CYS A 7 1.49 5.74 11.84
C CYS A 7 0.13 6.09 12.50
N PRO A 8 -0.78 5.12 12.69
CA PRO A 8 -2.09 5.38 13.29
C PRO A 8 -2.02 5.75 14.78
N HIS A 9 -0.90 5.47 15.45
CA HIS A 9 -0.74 5.72 16.89
C HIS A 9 -0.16 7.11 17.20
N CYS A 10 0.72 7.64 16.35
CA CYS A 10 1.43 8.89 16.64
C CYS A 10 1.56 9.85 15.44
N GLY A 11 0.98 9.51 14.28
CA GLY A 11 1.00 10.36 13.07
C GLY A 11 2.34 10.45 12.35
N ALA A 12 3.39 9.77 12.84
CA ALA A 12 4.71 9.82 12.21
C ALA A 12 4.70 9.21 10.80
N LYS A 13 5.36 9.88 9.86
CA LYS A 13 5.60 9.39 8.50
C LYS A 13 6.71 8.35 8.52
N ASN A 14 6.39 7.13 8.11
CA ASN A 14 7.32 6.01 7.99
C ASN A 14 7.55 5.70 6.53
N ARG A 15 8.82 5.65 6.11
CA ARG A 15 9.20 5.25 4.76
C ARG A 15 9.32 3.72 4.70
N VAL A 16 8.39 3.06 4.02
CA VAL A 16 8.28 1.60 3.94
C VAL A 16 8.53 1.15 2.50
N PRO A 17 9.51 0.26 2.24
CA PRO A 17 9.71 -0.33 0.91
C PRO A 17 8.51 -1.20 0.50
N GLU A 18 8.19 -1.23 -0.80
CA GLU A 18 7.00 -1.93 -1.33
C GLU A 18 6.94 -3.42 -0.95
N ARG A 19 8.07 -4.11 -1.01
CA ARG A 19 8.22 -5.52 -0.59
C ARG A 19 7.83 -5.82 0.87
N HIS A 20 7.69 -4.79 1.71
CA HIS A 20 7.33 -4.88 3.13
C HIS A 20 5.93 -4.34 3.43
N LEU A 21 5.13 -3.97 2.43
CA LEU A 21 3.80 -3.38 2.66
C LEU A 21 2.78 -4.37 3.25
N ALA A 22 2.97 -5.66 2.97
CA ALA A 22 2.16 -6.73 3.55
C ALA A 22 2.68 -7.18 4.93
N ASP A 23 3.83 -6.70 5.38
CA ASP A 23 4.41 -7.10 6.66
C ASP A 23 3.77 -6.32 7.82
N ARG A 24 3.78 -6.92 9.01
CA ARG A 24 3.61 -6.16 10.26
C ARG A 24 4.97 -5.63 10.69
N GLY A 25 5.09 -4.30 10.69
CA GLY A 25 6.31 -3.60 11.11
C GLY A 25 6.14 -2.89 12.46
N GLN A 26 7.08 -2.01 12.76
CA GLN A 26 7.00 -1.07 13.88
C GLN A 26 7.23 0.36 13.37
N CYS A 27 6.58 1.33 14.00
CA CYS A 27 6.84 2.75 13.74
C CYS A 27 8.24 3.14 14.22
N GLY A 28 9.04 3.79 13.38
CA GLY A 28 10.38 4.25 13.73
C GLY A 28 10.43 5.32 14.84
N ALA A 29 9.30 5.99 15.12
CA ALA A 29 9.19 7.01 16.16
C ALA A 29 8.68 6.45 17.50
N CYS A 30 7.47 5.88 17.52
CA CYS A 30 6.82 5.44 18.76
C CYS A 30 6.95 3.93 19.05
N ARG A 31 7.54 3.15 18.12
CA ARG A 31 7.71 1.68 18.18
C ARG A 31 6.44 0.85 18.28
N GLN A 32 5.27 1.48 18.29
CA GLN A 32 4.00 0.76 18.20
C GLN A 32 3.91 0.01 16.86
N PRO A 33 3.13 -1.09 16.81
CA PRO A 33 2.93 -1.86 15.60
C PRO A 33 2.49 -0.97 14.44
N LEU A 34 3.15 -1.13 13.29
CA LEU A 34 2.71 -0.56 12.02
C LEU A 34 2.04 -1.69 11.24
N PRO A 35 0.70 -1.72 11.16
CA PRO A 35 0.00 -2.81 10.50
C PRO A 35 0.31 -2.84 9.00
N ALA A 36 0.14 -4.03 8.42
CA ALA A 36 0.14 -4.22 6.97
C ALA A 36 -0.84 -3.22 6.31
N LEU A 37 -0.57 -2.88 5.05
CA LEU A 37 -1.47 -2.02 4.29
C LEU A 37 -2.87 -2.66 4.26
N ALA A 38 -3.88 -1.90 4.67
CA ALA A 38 -5.26 -2.36 4.82
C ALA A 38 -6.24 -1.60 3.90
N GLU A 39 -5.72 -0.76 3.02
CA GLU A 39 -6.45 0.06 2.07
C GLU A 39 -5.83 -0.11 0.67
N PRO A 40 -6.60 0.05 -0.41
CA PRO A 40 -6.07 0.03 -1.77
C PRO A 40 -4.93 1.04 -1.95
N LEU A 41 -3.92 0.64 -2.71
CA LEU A 41 -2.84 1.53 -3.12
C LEU A 41 -3.09 1.95 -4.56
N GLU A 42 -3.41 3.23 -4.76
CA GLU A 42 -3.38 3.84 -6.08
C GLU A 42 -1.93 3.89 -6.59
N VAL A 43 -1.71 3.39 -7.79
CA VAL A 43 -0.39 3.30 -8.44
C VAL A 43 -0.48 3.74 -9.88
N ASP A 44 0.58 4.40 -10.36
CA ASP A 44 0.82 4.57 -11.79
C ASP A 44 1.51 3.34 -12.41
N ASP A 45 1.71 3.36 -13.73
CA ASP A 45 2.34 2.26 -14.48
C ASP A 45 3.75 1.89 -13.96
N ALA A 46 4.54 2.88 -13.53
CA ALA A 46 5.90 2.66 -13.07
C ALA A 46 5.92 2.00 -11.67
N GLN A 47 5.02 2.46 -10.79
CA GLN A 47 4.81 1.91 -9.47
C GLN A 47 4.21 0.51 -9.55
N PHE A 48 3.22 0.29 -10.42
CA PHE A 48 2.54 -0.99 -10.62
C PHE A 48 3.53 -2.12 -10.86
N ARG A 49 4.43 -1.94 -11.84
CA ARG A 49 5.46 -2.94 -12.16
C ARG A 49 6.29 -3.29 -10.93
N THR A 50 6.76 -2.27 -10.20
CA THR A 50 7.66 -2.47 -9.05
C THR A 50 6.94 -3.14 -7.88
N VAL A 51 5.69 -2.75 -7.61
CA VAL A 51 4.86 -3.32 -6.53
C VAL A 51 4.58 -4.79 -6.81
N VAL A 52 4.17 -5.13 -8.04
CA VAL A 52 3.82 -6.50 -8.42
C VAL A 52 5.05 -7.40 -8.48
N GLU A 53 6.14 -6.96 -9.11
CA GLU A 53 7.36 -7.78 -9.25
C GLU A 53 8.07 -8.03 -7.91
N SER A 54 7.99 -7.08 -6.97
CA SER A 54 8.65 -7.19 -5.66
C SER A 54 7.79 -7.79 -4.55
N ALA A 55 6.51 -8.08 -4.85
CA ALA A 55 5.58 -8.64 -3.89
C ALA A 55 6.00 -10.07 -3.48
N ARG A 56 6.03 -10.30 -2.16
CA ARG A 56 6.25 -11.62 -1.56
C ARG A 56 4.95 -12.33 -1.21
N VAL A 57 3.82 -11.71 -1.53
CA VAL A 57 2.46 -12.18 -1.29
C VAL A 57 1.66 -12.04 -2.59
N PRO A 58 0.56 -12.80 -2.78
CA PRO A 58 -0.34 -12.58 -3.92
C PRO A 58 -0.84 -11.13 -3.95
N VAL A 59 -0.90 -10.54 -5.13
CA VAL A 59 -1.39 -9.19 -5.36
C VAL A 59 -2.75 -9.26 -6.02
N LEU A 60 -3.76 -8.65 -5.40
CA LEU A 60 -5.04 -8.37 -6.03
C LEU A 60 -4.96 -6.99 -6.69
N VAL A 61 -5.34 -6.90 -7.96
CA VAL A 61 -5.32 -5.66 -8.74
C VAL A 61 -6.74 -5.35 -9.21
N ASP A 62 -7.19 -4.13 -8.93
CA ASP A 62 -8.41 -3.58 -9.51
C ASP A 62 -8.04 -2.68 -10.71
N PHE A 63 -8.38 -3.13 -11.91
CA PHE A 63 -8.23 -2.33 -13.12
C PHE A 63 -9.57 -1.64 -13.40
N TRP A 64 -9.64 -0.35 -13.08
CA TRP A 64 -10.88 0.42 -13.14
C TRP A 64 -10.71 1.71 -13.96
N ALA A 65 -11.83 2.41 -14.17
CA ALA A 65 -11.85 3.73 -14.79
C ALA A 65 -13.01 4.58 -14.26
N GLU A 66 -12.80 5.90 -14.15
CA GLU A 66 -13.79 6.86 -13.63
C GLU A 66 -15.14 6.85 -14.36
N TRP A 67 -15.09 6.59 -15.67
CA TRP A 67 -16.26 6.52 -16.54
C TRP A 67 -16.92 5.13 -16.56
N CYS A 68 -16.31 4.12 -15.94
CA CYS A 68 -16.87 2.76 -15.89
C CYS A 68 -17.93 2.66 -14.78
N GLY A 69 -19.20 2.63 -15.17
CA GLY A 69 -20.33 2.43 -14.24
C GLY A 69 -20.19 1.17 -13.38
N PRO A 70 -19.98 -0.02 -13.96
CA PRO A 70 -19.82 -1.25 -13.19
C PRO A 70 -18.63 -1.25 -12.22
N CYS A 71 -17.49 -0.65 -12.61
CA CYS A 71 -16.28 -0.62 -11.78
C CYS A 71 -16.52 0.16 -10.48
N LYS A 72 -17.22 1.30 -10.57
CA LYS A 72 -17.60 2.10 -9.39
C LYS A 72 -18.57 1.42 -8.43
N MET A 73 -19.24 0.35 -8.84
CA MET A 73 -20.11 -0.43 -7.96
C MET A 73 -19.34 -1.48 -7.15
N ILE A 74 -18.12 -1.81 -7.57
CA ILE A 74 -17.23 -2.79 -6.92
C ILE A 74 -16.26 -2.09 -5.96
N ALA A 75 -15.82 -0.88 -6.33
CA ALA A 75 -14.85 -0.06 -5.60
C ALA A 75 -15.33 0.40 -4.21
#